data_AF-A0A559KCT9-F1
#
_entry.id   AF-A0A559KCT9-F1
#
_cell.length_a   1.000
_cell.length_b   1.000
_cell.length_c   1.000
_cell.angle_alpha   90.00
_cell.angle_beta   90.00
_cell.angle_gamma   90.00
#
_symmetry.space_group_name_H-M   'P 1'
#
loop_
_entity.id
_entity.type
_entity.pdbx_description
1 polymer ?
#
loop_
_entity_poly.entity_id
_entity_poly.type
_entity_poly.pdbx_seq_one_letter_code
_entity_poly.pdbx_strand_id
1 'polypeptide(L)'
;MTIKLNYALDKNVFASDESFKLAVTQVKSKQITVDELQSDITTQILSFYSAIYNHFNGSNLIQDDILYRDSIHSFIESNYNNPQYWTFFSILKNNGLIGVCARGYTFDYKPVAEPVQEETTEPTNEQTNTYYTAYNRSFPTYAEAEAYCISSDFDPSFIVSSEPITTISGQCTLYNKTYPTYTEAYQYAIMNQVKTFMIHHEKSPITNDRLHELEWQYITAKHSMSLNDALAFLSHLNTLPLSLDIEQRINHLNFIIKHRNESEQRKKQKEQLQSFMYNQINSMIEEMQQKGLERVAISYGIKYTYNNDVLISFIGSGITIEKMYDNVLTVYNEYFKSA
;
A
#
# COMPACT_ATOMS: atom_id res chain seq x y z
N MET A 1 27.62 17.60 -11.28
CA MET A 1 26.72 18.06 -10.20
C MET A 1 27.13 17.29 -8.95
N THR A 2 27.60 17.93 -7.88
CA THR A 2 28.04 17.20 -6.68
C THR A 2 26.81 16.81 -5.87
N ILE A 3 26.45 15.51 -5.87
CA ILE A 3 25.34 15.02 -5.05
C ILE A 3 25.72 15.23 -3.59
N LYS A 4 24.97 16.11 -2.90
CA LYS A 4 25.17 16.35 -1.47
C LYS A 4 24.29 15.38 -0.69
N LEU A 5 24.92 14.38 -0.06
CA LEU A 5 24.23 13.46 0.82
C LEU A 5 24.18 14.03 2.25
N ASN A 6 23.00 13.98 2.86
CA ASN A 6 22.79 14.31 4.25
C ASN A 6 22.92 13.05 5.13
N TYR A 7 23.97 13.01 5.96
CA TYR A 7 24.20 11.96 6.95
C TYR A 7 25.14 12.47 8.05
N ALA A 8 25.07 11.83 9.22
CA ALA A 8 25.99 12.12 10.32
C ALA A 8 27.33 11.39 10.12
N LEU A 9 28.44 12.09 10.37
CA LEU A 9 29.79 11.49 10.45
C LEU A 9 29.99 10.77 11.79
N ASP A 10 29.20 9.72 12.01
CA ASP A 10 29.27 8.88 13.20
C ASP A 10 29.97 7.54 12.89
N LYS A 11 30.18 6.70 13.90
CA LYS A 11 30.84 5.39 13.75
C LYS A 11 30.18 4.46 12.72
N ASN A 12 28.91 4.66 12.37
CA ASN A 12 28.14 3.74 11.53
C ASN A 12 28.45 3.90 10.03
N VAL A 13 29.10 5.01 9.64
CA VAL A 13 29.56 5.23 8.26
C VAL A 13 31.01 4.77 8.03
N PHE A 14 31.62 4.13 9.03
CA PHE A 14 32.98 3.59 8.96
C PHE A 14 32.98 2.06 9.05
N ALA A 15 34.01 1.44 8.48
CA ALA A 15 34.12 -0.01 8.39
C ALA A 15 34.34 -0.70 9.74
N SER A 16 34.89 0.04 10.71
CA SER A 16 35.26 -0.42 12.04
C SER A 16 35.42 0.74 13.03
N ASP A 17 35.33 0.44 14.33
CA ASP A 17 35.62 1.40 15.40
C ASP A 17 37.06 1.93 15.32
N GLU A 18 38.02 1.10 14.88
CA GLU A 18 39.41 1.49 14.66
C GLU A 18 39.51 2.55 13.55
N SER A 19 38.81 2.37 12.43
CA SER A 19 38.80 3.34 11.34
C SER A 19 38.15 4.67 11.74
N PHE A 20 37.09 4.64 12.56
CA PHE A 20 36.49 5.84 13.12
C PHE A 20 37.47 6.58 14.06
N LYS A 21 38.11 5.87 14.98
CA LYS A 21 39.12 6.46 15.89
C LYS A 21 40.31 7.05 15.14
N LEU A 22 40.76 6.39 14.08
CA LEU A 22 41.82 6.90 13.21
C LEU A 22 41.39 8.21 12.53
N ALA A 23 40.21 8.25 11.92
CA ALA A 23 39.68 9.44 11.26
C ALA A 23 39.54 10.62 12.24
N VAL A 24 39.01 10.38 13.45
CA VAL A 24 38.94 11.39 14.52
C VAL A 24 40.33 11.92 14.89
N THR A 25 41.33 11.05 14.93
CA THR A 25 42.72 11.42 15.24
C THR A 25 43.34 12.25 14.11
N GLN A 26 43.09 11.90 12.85
CA GLN A 26 43.57 12.63 11.67
C GLN A 26 42.95 14.03 11.58
N VAL A 27 41.65 14.17 11.86
CA VAL A 27 40.98 15.48 11.93
C VAL A 27 41.54 16.32 13.08
N LYS A 28 41.71 15.74 14.28
CA LYS A 28 42.28 16.46 15.44
C LYS A 28 43.73 16.91 15.22
N SER A 29 44.51 16.11 14.52
CA SER A 29 45.90 16.43 14.16
C SER A 29 46.01 17.30 12.90
N LYS A 30 44.88 17.72 12.31
CA LYS A 30 44.79 18.54 11.08
C LYS A 30 45.48 17.92 9.86
N GLN A 31 45.56 16.58 9.83
CA GLN A 31 46.04 15.86 8.66
C GLN A 31 44.99 15.82 7.54
N ILE A 32 43.70 15.87 7.91
CA ILE A 32 42.56 16.00 7.02
C ILE A 32 41.55 16.97 7.65
N THR A 33 40.73 17.61 6.82
CA THR A 33 39.58 18.41 7.24
C THR A 33 38.32 17.55 7.35
N VAL A 34 37.29 18.09 8.02
CA VAL A 34 35.98 17.42 8.13
C VAL A 34 35.30 17.33 6.75
N ASP A 35 35.44 18.37 5.93
CA ASP A 35 34.85 18.43 4.59
C ASP A 35 35.50 17.40 3.66
N GLU A 36 36.83 17.23 3.72
CA GLU A 36 37.54 16.18 2.98
C GLU A 36 37.08 14.78 3.40
N LEU A 37 36.95 14.53 4.72
CA LEU A 37 36.45 13.26 5.23
C LEU A 37 35.01 12.97 4.78
N GLN A 38 34.15 13.99 4.79
CA GLN A 38 32.78 13.88 4.30
C GLN A 38 32.73 13.63 2.79
N SER A 39 33.61 14.28 2.02
CA SER A 39 33.73 14.05 0.58
C SER A 39 34.14 12.60 0.29
N ASP A 40 35.10 12.06 1.02
CA ASP A 40 35.58 10.68 0.85
C ASP A 40 34.50 9.64 1.16
N ILE A 41 33.74 9.83 2.26
CA ILE A 41 32.64 8.92 2.61
C ILE A 41 31.49 9.04 1.60
N THR A 42 31.18 10.25 1.14
CA THR A 42 30.16 10.48 0.10
C THR A 42 30.55 9.76 -1.19
N THR A 43 31.83 9.81 -1.57
CA THR A 43 32.35 9.11 -2.75
C THR A 43 32.19 7.59 -2.63
N GLN A 44 32.45 7.03 -1.44
CA GLN A 44 32.26 5.59 -1.18
C GLN A 44 30.78 5.18 -1.26
N ILE A 45 29.88 5.99 -0.68
CA ILE A 45 28.43 5.74 -0.73
C ILE A 45 27.92 5.75 -2.18
N LEU A 46 28.34 6.72 -2.99
CA LEU A 46 27.95 6.82 -4.40
C LEU A 46 28.59 5.73 -5.27
N SER A 47 29.81 5.29 -4.95
CA SER A 47 30.45 4.14 -5.60
C SER A 47 29.66 2.85 -5.33
N PHE A 48 29.23 2.63 -4.09
CA PHE A 48 28.36 1.52 -3.71
C PHE A 48 27.02 1.56 -4.44
N TYR A 49 26.37 2.74 -4.50
CA TYR A 49 25.14 2.94 -5.29
C TYR A 49 25.34 2.55 -6.76
N SER A 50 26.42 3.02 -7.37
CA SER A 50 26.74 2.74 -8.77
C SER A 50 26.97 1.26 -9.02
N ALA A 51 27.56 0.53 -8.08
CA ALA A 51 27.75 -0.91 -8.18
C ALA A 51 26.42 -1.68 -8.14
N ILE A 52 25.48 -1.30 -7.27
CA ILE A 52 24.13 -1.88 -7.24
C ILE A 52 23.41 -1.56 -8.55
N TYR A 53 23.40 -0.29 -8.97
CA TYR A 53 22.75 0.15 -10.19
C TYR A 53 23.27 -0.61 -11.42
N ASN A 54 24.59 -0.72 -11.59
CA ASN A 54 25.19 -1.41 -12.73
C ASN A 54 24.91 -2.91 -12.72
N HIS A 55 24.86 -3.55 -11.55
CA HIS A 55 24.59 -4.99 -11.44
C HIS A 55 23.17 -5.34 -11.90
N PHE A 56 22.18 -4.54 -11.50
CA PHE A 56 20.77 -4.82 -11.80
C PHE A 56 20.24 -4.14 -13.06
N ASN A 57 20.84 -3.02 -13.49
CA ASN A 57 20.31 -2.17 -14.56
C ASN A 57 21.32 -1.94 -15.71
N GLY A 58 22.27 -2.85 -15.90
CA GLY A 58 23.24 -2.82 -17.01
C GLY A 58 22.57 -2.72 -18.40
N SER A 59 22.47 -1.49 -18.91
CA SER A 59 22.14 -1.06 -20.28
C SER A 59 20.72 -1.20 -20.85
N ASN A 60 19.73 -1.85 -20.21
CA ASN A 60 18.43 -2.12 -20.88
C ASN A 60 17.17 -2.03 -20.01
N LEU A 61 16.97 -0.97 -19.20
CA LEU A 61 15.69 -0.76 -18.51
C LEU A 61 15.17 0.68 -18.59
N ILE A 62 13.83 0.77 -18.59
CA ILE A 62 13.01 1.98 -18.68
C ILE A 62 12.85 2.54 -17.25
N GLN A 63 12.54 3.82 -17.13
CA GLN A 63 12.61 4.63 -15.90
C GLN A 63 11.72 4.18 -14.71
N ASP A 64 10.99 3.05 -14.82
CA ASP A 64 9.97 2.59 -13.87
C ASP A 64 10.19 1.15 -13.34
N ASP A 65 11.36 0.55 -13.58
CA ASP A 65 11.58 -0.85 -13.22
C ASP A 65 11.83 -1.05 -11.71
N ILE A 66 10.90 -1.80 -11.09
CA ILE A 66 10.96 -2.17 -9.67
C ILE A 66 11.86 -3.40 -9.51
N LEU A 67 12.96 -3.25 -8.79
CA LEU A 67 13.83 -4.35 -8.40
C LEU A 67 13.35 -4.97 -7.08
N TYR A 68 13.06 -6.28 -7.08
CA TYR A 68 12.56 -6.97 -5.89
C TYR A 68 13.53 -6.89 -4.71
N ARG A 69 12.97 -6.71 -3.51
CA ARG A 69 13.73 -6.51 -2.27
C ARG A 69 14.74 -7.62 -2.01
N ASP A 70 14.31 -8.86 -2.16
CA ASP A 70 15.13 -10.04 -1.86
C ASP A 70 16.34 -10.14 -2.79
N SER A 71 16.20 -9.71 -4.05
CA SER A 71 17.30 -9.69 -5.02
C SER A 71 18.40 -8.71 -4.61
N ILE A 72 18.02 -7.48 -4.22
CA ILE A 72 18.99 -6.46 -3.79
C ILE A 72 19.65 -6.85 -2.48
N HIS A 73 18.87 -7.36 -1.52
CA HIS A 73 19.41 -7.79 -0.22
C HIS A 73 20.43 -8.92 -0.41
N SER A 74 20.08 -9.92 -1.22
CA SER A 74 21.00 -11.02 -1.54
C SER A 74 22.30 -10.54 -2.21
N PHE A 75 22.22 -9.54 -3.10
CA PHE A 75 23.41 -8.95 -3.72
C PHE A 75 24.31 -8.23 -2.72
N ILE A 76 23.72 -7.43 -1.82
CA ILE A 76 24.48 -6.72 -0.78
C ILE A 76 25.17 -7.72 0.13
N GLU A 77 24.44 -8.73 0.64
CA GLU A 77 25.00 -9.74 1.54
C GLU A 77 26.12 -10.57 0.89
N SER A 78 25.98 -10.89 -0.40
CA SER A 78 26.96 -11.72 -1.12
C SER A 78 28.24 -10.98 -1.53
N ASN A 79 28.15 -9.66 -1.76
CA ASN A 79 29.27 -8.87 -2.31
C ASN A 79 29.86 -7.88 -1.29
N TYR A 80 29.13 -7.55 -0.23
CA TYR A 80 29.49 -6.54 0.76
C TYR A 80 29.29 -7.07 2.18
N ASN A 81 30.26 -7.84 2.67
CA ASN A 81 30.22 -8.48 3.99
C ASN A 81 30.59 -7.53 5.15
N ASN A 82 30.10 -6.27 5.13
CA ASN A 82 30.33 -5.31 6.22
C ASN A 82 29.04 -4.53 6.53
N PRO A 83 28.63 -4.40 7.81
CA PRO A 83 27.46 -3.64 8.22
C PRO A 83 27.40 -2.19 7.70
N GLN A 84 28.55 -1.54 7.45
CA GLN A 84 28.61 -0.17 6.93
C GLN A 84 27.80 0.00 5.63
N TYR A 85 27.74 -1.03 4.79
CA TYR A 85 27.05 -0.95 3.50
C TYR A 85 25.52 -0.91 3.66
N TRP A 86 24.98 -1.44 4.75
CA TRP A 86 23.57 -1.24 5.11
C TRP A 86 23.29 0.16 5.62
N THR A 87 24.26 0.78 6.30
CA THR A 87 24.21 2.21 6.62
C THR A 87 24.23 3.02 5.33
N PHE A 88 25.13 2.72 4.39
CA PHE A 88 25.19 3.40 3.08
C PHE A 88 23.88 3.23 2.31
N PHE A 89 23.34 2.02 2.25
CA PHE A 89 22.05 1.75 1.63
C PHE A 89 20.92 2.56 2.29
N SER A 90 20.97 2.73 3.60
CA SER A 90 20.00 3.55 4.32
C SER A 90 20.17 5.05 4.07
N ILE A 91 21.41 5.54 3.98
CA ILE A 91 21.70 6.91 3.59
C ILE A 91 21.19 7.18 2.17
N LEU A 92 21.41 6.27 1.22
CA LEU A 92 20.93 6.39 -0.15
C LEU A 92 19.40 6.47 -0.24
N LYS A 93 18.68 5.64 0.53
CA LYS A 93 17.20 5.72 0.64
C LYS A 93 16.75 7.05 1.23
N ASN A 94 17.36 7.46 2.35
CA ASN A 94 16.97 8.69 3.06
C ASN A 94 17.28 9.96 2.26
N ASN A 95 18.17 9.87 1.28
CA ASN A 95 18.51 10.96 0.36
C ASN A 95 17.80 10.81 -0.99
N GLY A 96 16.81 9.92 -1.11
CA GLY A 96 15.97 9.79 -2.30
C GLY A 96 16.66 9.21 -3.53
N LEU A 97 17.86 8.62 -3.39
CA LEU A 97 18.57 7.97 -4.51
C LEU A 97 18.05 6.54 -4.77
N ILE A 98 17.47 5.93 -3.75
CA ILE A 98 16.80 4.62 -3.82
C ILE A 98 15.35 4.81 -3.37
N GLY A 99 14.43 4.74 -4.32
CA GLY A 99 13.01 4.72 -4.01
C GLY A 99 12.62 3.40 -3.36
N VAL A 100 11.69 3.43 -2.42
CA VAL A 100 11.21 2.25 -1.70
C VAL A 100 9.72 2.07 -1.97
N CYS A 101 9.34 0.90 -2.50
CA CYS A 101 7.95 0.54 -2.69
C CYS A 101 7.63 -0.79 -1.98
N ALA A 102 6.34 -1.15 -1.94
CA ALA A 102 5.89 -2.37 -1.26
C ALA A 102 6.55 -3.65 -1.80
N ARG A 103 6.99 -3.65 -3.06
CA ARG A 103 7.54 -4.83 -3.75
C ARG A 103 9.06 -4.82 -3.88
N GLY A 104 9.74 -3.70 -3.64
CA GLY A 104 11.14 -3.57 -3.99
C GLY A 104 11.70 -2.15 -3.92
N TYR A 105 12.68 -1.89 -4.76
CA TYR A 105 13.42 -0.65 -4.84
C TYR A 105 13.44 -0.10 -6.26
N THR A 106 13.40 1.21 -6.42
CA THR A 106 13.64 1.92 -7.69
C THR A 106 14.94 2.72 -7.57
N PHE A 107 15.63 2.91 -8.69
CA PHE A 107 16.91 3.62 -8.73
C PHE A 107 16.84 4.70 -9.78
N ASP A 108 16.66 5.94 -9.33
CA ASP A 108 16.26 7.05 -10.19
C ASP A 108 17.46 7.83 -10.74
N TYR A 109 18.69 7.53 -10.29
CA TYR A 109 19.88 8.30 -10.64
C TYR A 109 20.82 7.54 -11.60
N LYS A 110 21.04 8.11 -12.79
CA LYS A 110 22.22 7.81 -13.63
C LYS A 110 23.31 8.83 -13.31
N PRO A 111 24.56 8.42 -13.00
CA PRO A 111 25.65 9.37 -12.81
C PRO A 111 25.90 10.12 -14.13
N VAL A 112 25.64 11.42 -14.12
CA VAL A 112 26.04 12.34 -15.20
C VAL A 112 27.30 13.08 -14.75
N ALA A 113 28.28 13.12 -15.66
CA ALA A 113 29.51 13.88 -15.57
C ALA A 113 29.27 15.37 -15.24
N GLU A 114 30.35 16.05 -14.82
CA GLU A 114 30.46 17.38 -14.20
C GLU A 114 29.49 18.51 -14.65
N PRO A 115 29.15 19.49 -13.76
CA PRO A 115 28.10 20.47 -14.00
C PRO A 115 28.58 21.78 -14.67
N VAL A 116 27.65 22.51 -15.30
CA VAL A 116 27.76 23.93 -15.70
C VAL A 116 26.63 24.74 -15.02
N GLN A 117 26.91 26.01 -14.72
CA GLN A 117 26.34 26.95 -13.72
C GLN A 117 24.94 27.59 -13.97
N GLU A 118 24.33 28.00 -12.84
CA GLU A 118 23.53 29.22 -12.46
C GLU A 118 22.32 29.67 -13.32
N GLU A 119 21.22 30.25 -12.79
CA GLU A 119 21.13 31.49 -11.99
C GLU A 119 19.72 31.72 -11.36
N THR A 120 19.64 32.59 -10.34
CA THR A 120 18.52 32.91 -9.42
C THR A 120 17.61 34.07 -9.91
N THR A 121 16.34 34.18 -9.46
CA THR A 121 15.64 35.49 -9.34
C THR A 121 14.45 35.50 -8.36
N GLU A 122 14.23 36.65 -7.71
CA GLU A 122 13.29 37.01 -6.62
C GLU A 122 11.90 37.51 -7.09
N PRO A 123 10.91 37.73 -6.18
CA PRO A 123 9.47 37.61 -6.47
C PRO A 123 8.70 38.93 -6.69
N THR A 124 7.52 38.84 -7.33
CA THR A 124 6.50 39.93 -7.38
C THR A 124 5.11 39.41 -7.02
N ASN A 125 4.34 40.23 -6.30
CA ASN A 125 3.09 39.94 -5.62
C ASN A 125 1.87 40.30 -6.51
N GLU A 126 1.02 39.33 -6.86
CA GLU A 126 -0.35 39.55 -7.37
C GLU A 126 -1.31 38.56 -6.69
N GLN A 127 -2.37 39.09 -6.05
CA GLN A 127 -3.46 38.32 -5.47
C GLN A 127 -4.30 37.67 -6.57
N THR A 128 -3.94 36.45 -6.94
CA THR A 128 -4.83 35.52 -7.64
C THR A 128 -5.38 34.53 -6.62
N ASN A 129 -6.71 34.35 -6.55
CA ASN A 129 -7.40 33.40 -5.66
C ASN A 129 -7.19 31.95 -6.15
N THR A 130 -5.94 31.56 -6.30
CA THR A 130 -5.51 30.23 -6.75
C THR A 130 -5.03 29.46 -5.53
N TYR A 131 -5.66 28.32 -5.26
CA TYR A 131 -5.24 27.41 -4.19
C TYR A 131 -4.48 26.22 -4.77
N TYR A 132 -3.52 25.71 -4.01
CA TYR A 132 -2.65 24.63 -4.42
C TYR A 132 -2.94 23.41 -3.57
N THR A 133 -3.34 22.31 -4.19
CA THR A 133 -3.61 21.07 -3.47
C THR A 133 -2.43 20.12 -3.61
N ALA A 134 -1.91 19.66 -2.47
CA ALA A 134 -0.86 18.65 -2.38
C ALA A 134 -1.37 17.49 -1.53
N TYR A 135 -1.55 16.32 -2.17
CA TYR A 135 -2.16 15.16 -1.54
C TYR A 135 -3.45 15.59 -0.81
N ASN A 136 -3.56 15.32 0.50
CA ASN A 136 -4.73 15.54 1.35
C ASN A 136 -4.89 16.93 1.98
N ARG A 137 -4.09 17.92 1.55
CA ARG A 137 -4.17 19.29 2.06
C ARG A 137 -4.16 20.28 0.92
N SER A 138 -4.88 21.37 1.14
CA SER A 138 -4.86 22.51 0.24
C SER A 138 -4.17 23.67 0.94
N PHE A 139 -3.49 24.49 0.15
CA PHE A 139 -2.59 25.54 0.60
C PHE A 139 -2.92 26.85 -0.13
N PRO A 140 -2.75 27.99 0.54
CA PRO A 140 -3.00 29.31 -0.06
C PRO A 140 -1.92 29.69 -1.06
N THR A 141 -0.73 29.09 -1.01
CA THR A 141 0.39 29.37 -1.91
C THR A 141 1.07 28.08 -2.39
N TYR A 142 1.68 28.13 -3.57
CA TYR A 142 2.46 26.99 -4.11
C TYR A 142 3.61 26.65 -3.17
N ALA A 143 4.31 27.66 -2.65
CA ALA A 143 5.44 27.47 -1.73
C ALA A 143 5.04 26.73 -0.44
N GLU A 144 3.83 26.97 0.08
CA GLU A 144 3.32 26.22 1.24
C GLU A 144 2.94 24.78 0.87
N ALA A 145 2.36 24.56 -0.30
CA ALA A 145 2.08 23.22 -0.82
C ALA A 145 3.38 22.43 -1.07
N GLU A 146 4.40 23.08 -1.63
CA GLU A 146 5.72 22.54 -1.88
C GLU A 146 6.45 22.22 -0.58
N ALA A 147 6.43 23.13 0.40
CA ALA A 147 6.99 22.86 1.72
C ALA A 147 6.28 21.69 2.42
N TYR A 148 4.96 21.54 2.23
CA TYR A 148 4.23 20.37 2.73
C TYR A 148 4.62 19.09 2.00
N CYS A 149 4.73 19.13 0.67
CA CYS A 149 5.23 18.01 -0.13
C CYS A 149 6.63 17.58 0.35
N ILE A 150 7.57 18.53 0.44
CA ILE A 150 8.94 18.28 0.90
C ILE A 150 8.98 17.73 2.33
N SER A 151 8.23 18.32 3.26
CA SER A 151 8.21 17.88 4.67
C SER A 151 7.47 16.56 4.89
N SER A 152 6.58 16.18 3.97
CA SER A 152 5.80 14.94 4.03
C SER A 152 6.29 13.87 3.05
N ASP A 153 7.44 14.09 2.41
CA ASP A 153 8.08 13.16 1.46
C ASP A 153 7.19 12.83 0.23
N PHE A 154 6.45 13.83 -0.26
CA PHE A 154 5.68 13.79 -1.51
C PHE A 154 6.37 14.63 -2.59
N ASP A 155 6.25 14.21 -3.84
CA ASP A 155 6.80 14.96 -4.97
C ASP A 155 5.95 16.24 -5.22
N PRO A 156 6.58 17.44 -5.28
CA PRO A 156 5.92 18.69 -5.68
C PRO A 156 5.22 18.65 -7.06
N SER A 157 5.54 17.67 -7.92
CA SER A 157 4.85 17.43 -9.19
C SER A 157 3.37 17.05 -9.02
N PHE A 158 2.97 16.60 -7.83
CA PHE A 158 1.56 16.34 -7.47
C PHE A 158 0.81 17.59 -6.98
N ILE A 159 1.44 18.77 -7.00
CA ILE A 159 0.76 20.01 -6.64
C ILE A 159 -0.11 20.45 -7.82
N VAL A 160 -1.42 20.45 -7.61
CA VAL A 160 -2.40 20.90 -8.62
C VAL A 160 -2.96 22.25 -8.20
N SER A 161 -2.89 23.23 -9.10
CA SER A 161 -3.63 24.48 -8.96
C SER A 161 -5.10 24.23 -9.23
N SER A 162 -5.96 24.52 -8.26
CA SER A 162 -7.41 24.44 -8.40
C SER A 162 -7.99 25.85 -8.48
N GLU A 163 -8.84 26.09 -9.48
CA GLU A 163 -9.70 27.27 -9.56
C GLU A 163 -10.67 27.32 -8.36
N PRO A 164 -11.19 28.51 -7.98
CA PRO A 164 -12.09 28.64 -6.85
C PRO A 164 -13.27 27.67 -6.96
N ILE A 165 -13.40 26.88 -5.90
CA ILE A 165 -14.43 25.87 -5.70
C ILE A 165 -15.82 26.49 -5.92
N THR A 166 -16.65 25.82 -6.72
CA THR A 166 -18.07 26.17 -6.88
C THR A 166 -18.75 26.16 -5.52
N THR A 167 -19.33 27.30 -5.13
CA THR A 167 -19.95 27.48 -3.82
C THR A 167 -21.07 26.47 -3.63
N ILE A 168 -20.82 25.42 -2.83
CA ILE A 168 -21.88 24.52 -2.39
C ILE A 168 -22.66 25.26 -1.30
N SER A 169 -23.94 25.51 -1.57
CA SER A 169 -24.85 26.17 -0.62
C SER A 169 -25.32 25.19 0.45
N GLY A 170 -25.07 25.52 1.72
CA GLY A 170 -25.51 24.76 2.88
C GLY A 170 -24.54 24.90 4.04
N GLN A 171 -25.02 24.66 5.26
CA GLN A 171 -24.15 24.67 6.43
C GLN A 171 -23.12 23.55 6.34
N CYS A 172 -21.87 23.88 6.65
CA CYS A 172 -20.75 22.96 6.69
C CYS A 172 -20.19 22.91 8.10
N THR A 173 -19.83 21.73 8.57
CA THR A 173 -19.16 21.54 9.86
C THR A 173 -17.76 21.01 9.64
N LEU A 174 -16.82 21.50 10.44
CA LEU A 174 -15.47 20.99 10.51
C LEU A 174 -15.10 20.86 12.00
N TYR A 175 -15.00 19.62 12.48
CA TYR A 175 -14.94 19.32 13.91
C TYR A 175 -16.08 20.01 14.69
N ASN A 176 -15.76 20.88 15.64
CA ASN A 176 -16.72 21.55 16.53
C ASN A 176 -17.16 22.93 16.00
N LYS A 177 -16.81 23.29 14.76
CA LYS A 177 -17.13 24.60 14.18
C LYS A 177 -18.08 24.43 12.99
N THR A 178 -19.09 25.30 12.95
CA THR A 178 -20.05 25.38 11.85
C THR A 178 -19.79 26.64 11.03
N TYR A 179 -19.87 26.50 9.72
CA TYR A 179 -19.67 27.54 8.73
C TYR A 179 -20.91 27.63 7.84
N PRO A 180 -21.34 28.84 7.44
CA PRO A 180 -22.50 29.03 6.59
C PRO A 180 -22.28 28.56 5.13
N THR A 181 -21.02 28.42 4.69
CA THR A 181 -20.67 27.97 3.34
C THR A 181 -19.52 26.96 3.35
N TYR A 182 -19.44 26.12 2.31
CA TYR A 182 -18.29 25.23 2.10
C TYR A 182 -16.99 26.01 1.95
N THR A 183 -17.01 27.12 1.20
CA THR A 183 -15.83 27.96 0.95
C THR A 183 -15.23 28.48 2.26
N GLU A 184 -16.04 28.91 3.22
CA GLU A 184 -15.57 29.35 4.53
C GLU A 184 -14.97 28.21 5.36
N ALA A 185 -15.63 27.05 5.39
CA ALA A 185 -15.10 25.86 6.06
C ALA A 185 -13.77 25.42 5.43
N TYR A 186 -13.67 25.50 4.11
CA TYR A 186 -12.50 25.12 3.33
C TYR A 186 -11.32 26.08 3.54
N GLN A 187 -11.55 27.39 3.48
CA GLN A 187 -10.53 28.39 3.80
C GLN A 187 -10.02 28.22 5.23
N TYR A 188 -10.93 27.98 6.18
CA TYR A 188 -10.53 27.68 7.55
C TYR A 188 -9.67 26.40 7.62
N ALA A 189 -10.06 25.33 6.92
CA ALA A 189 -9.30 24.09 6.88
C ALA A 189 -7.88 24.32 6.36
N ILE A 190 -7.74 25.06 5.26
CA ILE A 190 -6.46 25.45 4.67
C ILE A 190 -5.60 26.21 5.69
N MET A 191 -6.14 27.30 6.26
CA MET A 191 -5.39 28.17 7.18
C MET A 191 -4.89 27.44 8.43
N ASN A 192 -5.61 26.38 8.83
CA ASN A 192 -5.28 25.60 10.02
C ASN A 192 -4.66 24.23 9.69
N GLN A 193 -4.30 24.01 8.41
CA GLN A 193 -3.73 22.76 7.91
C GLN A 193 -4.54 21.51 8.27
N VAL A 194 -5.85 21.65 8.30
CA VAL A 194 -6.81 20.58 8.50
C VAL A 194 -7.12 19.93 7.15
N LYS A 195 -7.33 18.61 7.16
CA LYS A 195 -7.66 17.85 5.95
C LYS A 195 -9.04 18.26 5.42
N THR A 196 -9.10 18.65 4.15
CA THR A 196 -10.30 19.28 3.54
C THR A 196 -11.45 18.31 3.31
N PHE A 197 -11.18 17.01 3.16
CA PHE A 197 -12.23 15.98 3.09
C PHE A 197 -12.96 15.74 4.43
N MET A 198 -12.49 16.34 5.53
CA MET A 198 -13.18 16.28 6.82
C MET A 198 -14.30 17.33 6.95
N ILE A 199 -14.49 18.17 5.92
CA ILE A 199 -15.58 19.13 5.88
C ILE A 199 -16.88 18.36 5.65
N HIS A 200 -17.72 18.34 6.68
CA HIS A 200 -19.00 17.68 6.65
C HIS A 200 -20.08 18.67 6.18
N HIS A 201 -20.66 18.41 5.02
CA HIS A 201 -21.77 19.20 4.50
C HIS A 201 -23.10 18.72 5.11
N GLU A 202 -24.05 19.61 5.43
CA GLU A 202 -25.35 19.25 6.04
C GLU A 202 -26.15 18.21 5.23
N LYS A 203 -25.96 18.21 3.89
CA LYS A 203 -26.57 17.24 2.96
C LYS A 203 -25.82 15.90 2.87
N SER A 204 -24.73 15.74 3.62
CA SER A 204 -23.97 14.50 3.67
C SER A 204 -24.85 13.38 4.25
N PRO A 205 -24.83 12.18 3.65
CA PRO A 205 -25.65 11.04 4.12
C PRO A 205 -25.14 10.43 5.44
N ILE A 206 -24.00 10.88 5.95
CA ILE A 206 -23.36 10.38 7.19
C ILE A 206 -23.23 11.51 8.19
N THR A 207 -23.20 11.20 9.49
CA THR A 207 -22.91 12.19 10.55
C THR A 207 -21.41 12.51 10.64
N ASN A 208 -21.04 13.61 11.30
CA ASN A 208 -19.62 13.98 11.48
C ASN A 208 -18.86 12.92 12.31
N ASP A 209 -19.45 12.41 13.39
CA ASP A 209 -18.86 11.32 14.17
C ASP A 209 -18.62 10.08 13.32
N ARG A 210 -19.57 9.76 12.43
CA ARG A 210 -19.43 8.64 11.50
C ARG A 210 -18.32 8.88 10.48
N LEU A 211 -18.16 10.11 10.00
CA LEU A 211 -17.08 10.48 9.08
C LEU A 211 -15.70 10.27 9.73
N HIS A 212 -15.54 10.65 11.00
CA HIS A 212 -14.29 10.40 11.74
C HIS A 212 -13.98 8.91 11.87
N GLU A 213 -14.97 8.08 12.17
CA GLU A 213 -14.80 6.64 12.27
C GLU A 213 -14.41 6.02 10.92
N LEU A 214 -15.06 6.42 9.84
CA LEU A 214 -14.77 5.94 8.48
C LEU A 214 -13.36 6.32 8.03
N GLU A 215 -12.91 7.55 8.33
CA GLU A 215 -11.54 7.98 8.03
C GLU A 215 -10.51 7.17 8.82
N TRP A 216 -10.80 6.88 10.09
CA TRP A 216 -9.92 6.03 10.90
C TRP A 216 -9.81 4.62 10.31
N GLN A 217 -10.93 4.02 9.91
CA GLN A 217 -10.94 2.71 9.26
C GLN A 217 -10.17 2.74 7.92
N TYR A 218 -10.29 3.81 7.14
CA TYR A 218 -9.60 3.98 5.87
C TYR A 218 -8.07 4.04 6.04
N ILE A 219 -7.58 4.79 7.03
CA ILE A 219 -6.14 4.96 7.27
C ILE A 219 -5.53 3.73 7.94
N THR A 220 -6.14 3.26 9.02
CA THR A 220 -5.47 2.36 9.96
C THR A 220 -5.65 0.89 9.62
N ALA A 221 -6.73 0.55 8.92
CA ALA A 221 -7.06 -0.83 8.70
C ALA A 221 -6.80 -1.26 7.26
N LYS A 222 -5.64 -1.89 7.05
CA LYS A 222 -5.39 -2.68 5.84
C LYS A 222 -6.48 -3.75 5.70
N HIS A 223 -7.53 -3.43 4.95
CA HIS A 223 -8.64 -4.32 4.58
C HIS A 223 -9.66 -4.68 5.68
N SER A 224 -9.93 -3.82 6.68
CA SER A 224 -11.06 -4.06 7.62
C SER A 224 -12.33 -3.27 7.33
N MET A 225 -12.28 -2.26 6.46
CA MET A 225 -13.47 -1.50 6.09
C MET A 225 -14.49 -2.44 5.42
N SER A 226 -15.73 -2.41 5.93
CA SER A 226 -16.82 -3.21 5.36
C SER A 226 -17.28 -2.63 4.01
N LEU A 227 -18.01 -3.41 3.22
CA LEU A 227 -18.55 -2.95 1.94
C LEU A 227 -19.46 -1.73 2.13
N ASN A 228 -20.36 -1.78 3.12
CA ASN A 228 -21.29 -0.69 3.42
C ASN A 228 -20.54 0.57 3.87
N ASP A 229 -19.45 0.41 4.62
CA ASP A 229 -18.66 1.53 5.12
C ASP A 229 -17.87 2.20 4.01
N ALA A 230 -17.30 1.41 3.10
CA ALA A 230 -16.63 1.93 1.92
C ALA A 230 -17.61 2.69 1.00
N LEU A 231 -18.83 2.18 0.81
CA LEU A 231 -19.88 2.85 0.04
C LEU A 231 -20.35 4.15 0.70
N ALA A 232 -20.54 4.14 2.02
CA ALA A 232 -20.93 5.33 2.77
C ALA A 232 -19.85 6.41 2.70
N PHE A 233 -18.57 6.04 2.83
CA PHE A 233 -17.47 6.98 2.73
C PHE A 233 -17.32 7.54 1.31
N LEU A 234 -17.42 6.67 0.29
CA LEU A 234 -17.42 7.10 -1.11
C LEU A 234 -18.56 8.07 -1.41
N SER A 235 -19.77 7.79 -0.92
CA SER A 235 -20.92 8.67 -1.09
C SER A 235 -20.69 10.05 -0.49
N HIS A 236 -20.01 10.14 0.66
CA HIS A 236 -19.65 11.41 1.27
C HIS A 236 -18.62 12.17 0.41
N LEU A 237 -17.53 11.52 -0.01
CA LEU A 237 -16.50 12.17 -0.82
C LEU A 237 -17.06 12.73 -2.14
N ASN A 238 -18.04 12.05 -2.74
CA ASN A 238 -18.73 12.54 -3.94
C ASN A 238 -19.62 13.79 -3.70
N THR A 239 -19.90 14.15 -2.45
CA THR A 239 -20.59 15.43 -2.13
C THR A 239 -19.63 16.61 -2.05
N LEU A 240 -18.32 16.35 -2.05
CA LEU A 240 -17.29 17.36 -1.93
C LEU A 240 -16.77 17.76 -3.33
N PRO A 241 -16.27 18.99 -3.49
CA PRO A 241 -15.55 19.39 -4.69
C PRO A 241 -14.35 18.49 -4.96
N LEU A 242 -14.10 18.16 -6.23
CA LEU A 242 -12.98 17.31 -6.61
C LEU A 242 -11.65 17.98 -6.31
N SER A 243 -10.74 17.19 -5.75
CA SER A 243 -9.35 17.53 -5.50
C SER A 243 -8.50 16.27 -5.73
N LEU A 244 -7.19 16.41 -5.89
CA LEU A 244 -6.30 15.26 -6.12
C LEU A 244 -6.43 14.19 -5.01
N ASP A 245 -6.54 14.58 -3.74
CA ASP A 245 -6.78 13.65 -2.63
C ASP A 245 -8.10 12.91 -2.76
N ILE A 246 -9.16 13.67 -3.07
CA ILE A 246 -10.51 13.13 -3.14
C ILE A 246 -10.57 12.12 -4.28
N GLU A 247 -9.93 12.40 -5.43
CA GLU A 247 -9.77 11.46 -6.54
C GLU A 247 -9.00 10.19 -6.14
N GLN A 248 -7.84 10.33 -5.50
CA GLN A 248 -7.04 9.19 -5.07
C GLN A 248 -7.81 8.31 -4.06
N ARG A 249 -8.53 8.95 -3.13
CA ARG A 249 -9.37 8.25 -2.15
C ARG A 249 -10.55 7.55 -2.78
N ILE A 250 -11.25 8.21 -3.72
CA ILE A 250 -12.32 7.61 -4.51
C ILE A 250 -11.81 6.38 -5.25
N ASN A 251 -10.66 6.49 -5.93
CA ASN A 251 -10.06 5.38 -6.67
C ASN A 251 -9.70 4.20 -5.75
N HIS A 252 -9.11 4.48 -4.58
CA HIS A 252 -8.79 3.44 -3.60
C HIS A 252 -10.07 2.79 -3.03
N LEU A 253 -11.10 3.58 -2.69
CA LEU A 253 -12.38 3.05 -2.21
C LEU A 253 -13.07 2.19 -3.28
N ASN A 254 -13.06 2.59 -4.54
CA ASN A 254 -13.59 1.81 -5.65
C ASN A 254 -12.89 0.45 -5.78
N PHE A 255 -11.58 0.42 -5.62
CA PHE A 255 -10.81 -0.83 -5.59
C PHE A 255 -11.22 -1.73 -4.42
N ILE A 256 -11.36 -1.16 -3.21
CA ILE A 256 -11.83 -1.90 -2.02
C ILE A 256 -13.23 -2.48 -2.26
N ILE A 257 -14.17 -1.66 -2.74
CA ILE A 257 -15.55 -2.05 -3.03
C ILE A 257 -15.59 -3.20 -4.04
N LYS A 258 -14.83 -3.09 -5.14
CA LYS A 258 -14.74 -4.15 -6.15
C LYS A 258 -14.28 -5.47 -5.54
N HIS A 259 -13.17 -5.46 -4.80
CA HIS A 259 -12.64 -6.68 -4.18
C HIS A 259 -13.59 -7.31 -3.15
N ARG A 260 -14.29 -6.49 -2.37
CA ARG A 260 -15.30 -6.96 -1.41
C ARG A 260 -16.49 -7.61 -2.12
N ASN A 261 -17.04 -6.95 -3.14
CA ASN A 261 -18.13 -7.50 -3.95
C ASN A 261 -17.76 -8.85 -4.57
N GLU A 262 -16.57 -8.95 -5.17
CA GLU A 262 -16.08 -10.21 -5.73
C GLU A 262 -15.90 -11.29 -4.64
N SER A 263 -15.44 -10.91 -3.45
CA SER A 263 -15.29 -11.84 -2.33
C SER A 263 -16.64 -12.37 -1.82
N GLU A 264 -17.65 -11.51 -1.69
CA GLU A 264 -19.00 -11.92 -1.30
C GLU A 264 -19.65 -12.80 -2.36
N GLN A 265 -19.47 -12.48 -3.65
CA GLN A 265 -19.93 -13.32 -4.76
C GLN A 265 -19.27 -14.70 -4.73
N ARG A 266 -17.94 -14.79 -4.56
CA ARG A 266 -17.23 -16.07 -4.43
C ARG A 266 -17.73 -16.88 -3.23
N LYS A 267 -17.99 -16.23 -2.09
CA LYS A 267 -18.53 -16.90 -0.90
C LYS A 267 -19.92 -17.48 -1.19
N LYS A 268 -20.82 -16.68 -1.79
CA LYS A 268 -22.17 -17.11 -2.16
C LYS A 268 -22.15 -18.26 -3.17
N GLN A 269 -21.30 -18.19 -4.20
CA GLN A 269 -21.12 -19.27 -5.18
C GLN A 269 -20.62 -20.55 -4.51
N LYS A 270 -19.66 -20.44 -3.59
CA LYS A 270 -19.18 -21.59 -2.82
C LYS A 270 -20.29 -22.21 -1.98
N GLU A 271 -21.05 -21.41 -1.24
CA GLU A 271 -22.18 -21.90 -0.43
C GLU A 271 -23.26 -22.58 -1.29
N GLN A 272 -23.59 -22.01 -2.46
CA GLN A 272 -24.53 -22.60 -3.41
C GLN A 272 -24.01 -23.93 -3.97
N LEU A 273 -22.73 -24.00 -4.34
CA LEU A 273 -22.10 -25.22 -4.84
C LEU A 273 -22.09 -26.32 -3.78
N GLN A 274 -21.74 -25.98 -2.54
CA GLN A 274 -21.73 -26.92 -1.42
C GLN A 274 -23.14 -27.44 -1.10
N SER A 275 -24.15 -26.58 -1.14
CA SER A 275 -25.56 -26.97 -0.99
C SER A 275 -26.02 -27.90 -2.12
N PHE A 276 -25.66 -27.58 -3.37
CA PHE A 276 -25.94 -28.44 -4.52
C PHE A 276 -25.28 -29.83 -4.36
N MET A 277 -23.99 -29.88 -4.02
CA MET A 277 -23.26 -31.13 -3.80
C MET A 277 -23.88 -31.96 -2.67
N TYR A 278 -24.27 -31.33 -1.56
CA TYR A 278 -24.94 -32.00 -0.45
C TYR A 278 -26.26 -32.66 -0.88
N ASN A 279 -27.09 -31.94 -1.64
CA ASN A 279 -28.35 -32.47 -2.15
C ASN A 279 -28.12 -33.64 -3.13
N GLN A 280 -27.11 -33.54 -3.99
CA GLN A 280 -26.75 -34.62 -4.91
C GLN A 280 -26.23 -35.86 -4.17
N ILE A 281 -25.39 -35.68 -3.15
CA ILE A 281 -24.94 -36.77 -2.28
C ILE A 281 -26.13 -37.49 -1.66
N ASN A 282 -27.07 -36.76 -1.06
CA ASN A 282 -28.25 -37.36 -0.44
C ASN A 282 -29.10 -38.12 -1.45
N SER A 283 -29.37 -37.52 -2.62
CA SER A 283 -30.14 -38.16 -3.69
C SER A 283 -29.49 -39.45 -4.19
N MET A 284 -28.17 -39.44 -4.42
CA MET A 284 -27.44 -40.64 -4.84
C MET A 284 -27.46 -41.70 -3.75
N ILE A 285 -27.24 -41.33 -2.49
CA ILE A 285 -27.27 -42.27 -1.36
C ILE A 285 -28.66 -42.90 -1.21
N GLU A 286 -29.73 -42.11 -1.31
CA GLU A 286 -31.11 -42.62 -1.23
C GLU A 286 -31.40 -43.62 -2.36
N GLU A 287 -30.99 -43.33 -3.59
CA GLU A 287 -31.14 -44.27 -4.71
C GLU A 287 -30.33 -45.55 -4.51
N MET A 288 -29.07 -45.43 -4.09
CA MET A 288 -28.23 -46.60 -3.78
C MET A 288 -28.84 -47.44 -2.66
N GLN A 289 -29.44 -46.82 -1.64
CA GLN A 289 -30.14 -47.51 -0.56
C GLN A 289 -31.37 -48.28 -1.07
N GLN A 290 -32.13 -47.72 -2.01
CA GLN A 290 -33.23 -48.44 -2.68
C GLN A 290 -32.72 -49.66 -3.46
N LYS A 291 -31.47 -49.62 -3.95
CA LYS A 291 -30.80 -50.74 -4.64
C LYS A 291 -30.03 -51.68 -3.70
N GLY A 292 -30.14 -51.50 -2.38
CA GLY A 292 -29.57 -52.42 -1.38
C GLY A 292 -28.28 -51.94 -0.69
N LEU A 293 -27.87 -50.68 -0.86
CA LEU A 293 -26.80 -50.09 -0.05
C LEU A 293 -27.25 -49.94 1.41
N GLU A 294 -26.50 -50.51 2.34
CA GLU A 294 -26.81 -50.46 3.77
C GLU A 294 -25.99 -49.38 4.48
N ARG A 295 -26.61 -48.62 5.37
CA ARG A 295 -25.96 -47.60 6.20
C ARG A 295 -25.63 -48.17 7.58
N VAL A 296 -24.36 -48.17 7.95
CA VAL A 296 -23.87 -48.66 9.25
C VAL A 296 -23.22 -47.50 10.03
N ALA A 297 -23.82 -47.16 11.17
CA ALA A 297 -23.23 -46.20 12.10
C ALA A 297 -22.07 -46.85 12.87
N ILE A 298 -20.96 -46.13 12.99
CA ILE A 298 -19.77 -46.54 13.77
C ILE A 298 -19.40 -45.44 14.76
N SER A 299 -18.59 -45.76 15.76
CA SER A 299 -18.27 -44.88 16.90
C SER A 299 -17.72 -43.49 16.53
N TYR A 300 -17.17 -43.33 15.32
CA TYR A 300 -16.57 -42.09 14.84
C TYR A 300 -16.99 -41.73 13.40
N GLY A 301 -18.14 -42.22 12.93
CA GLY A 301 -18.60 -41.92 11.57
C GLY A 301 -19.71 -42.81 11.04
N ILE A 302 -19.82 -42.84 9.72
CA ILE A 302 -20.80 -43.65 8.98
C ILE A 302 -20.05 -44.38 7.87
N LYS A 303 -20.35 -45.68 7.69
CA LYS A 303 -19.93 -46.44 6.51
C LYS A 303 -21.15 -46.96 5.76
N TYR A 304 -21.01 -47.14 4.46
CA TYR A 304 -22.02 -47.71 3.59
C TYR A 304 -21.50 -49.00 2.97
N THR A 305 -22.29 -50.06 3.05
CA THR A 305 -21.92 -51.42 2.62
C THR A 305 -22.89 -51.96 1.57
N TYR A 306 -22.38 -52.70 0.59
CA TYR A 306 -23.17 -53.38 -0.44
C TYR A 306 -22.57 -54.77 -0.68
N ASN A 307 -23.38 -55.83 -0.67
CA ASN A 307 -22.92 -57.22 -0.80
C ASN A 307 -21.76 -57.60 0.18
N ASN A 308 -21.82 -57.10 1.41
CA ASN A 308 -20.78 -57.21 2.46
C ASN A 308 -19.48 -56.41 2.23
N ASP A 309 -19.31 -55.71 1.10
CA ASP A 309 -18.17 -54.83 0.85
C ASP A 309 -18.44 -53.41 1.34
N VAL A 310 -17.44 -52.75 1.91
CA VAL A 310 -17.52 -51.33 2.30
C VAL A 310 -17.23 -50.48 1.07
N LEU A 311 -18.23 -49.77 0.57
CA LEU A 311 -18.08 -48.93 -0.62
C LEU A 311 -17.79 -47.46 -0.27
N ILE A 312 -18.39 -46.94 0.79
CA ILE A 312 -18.19 -45.54 1.21
C ILE A 312 -17.91 -45.50 2.71
N SER A 313 -16.95 -44.68 3.13
CA SER A 313 -16.67 -44.44 4.54
C SER A 313 -16.41 -42.97 4.82
N PHE A 314 -17.26 -42.39 5.68
CA PHE A 314 -17.11 -41.04 6.21
C PHE A 314 -16.72 -41.15 7.68
N ILE A 315 -15.41 -41.23 7.91
CA ILE A 315 -14.81 -41.32 9.25
C ILE A 315 -14.13 -39.99 9.59
N GLY A 316 -14.46 -39.45 10.77
CA GLY A 316 -13.86 -38.22 11.31
C GLY A 316 -14.43 -36.90 10.75
N SER A 317 -14.04 -35.78 11.37
CA SER A 317 -14.58 -34.44 11.12
C SER A 317 -13.89 -33.65 9.98
N GLY A 318 -13.03 -34.29 9.19
CA GLY A 318 -12.12 -33.61 8.27
C GLY A 318 -12.38 -33.78 6.77
N ILE A 319 -13.39 -34.54 6.36
CA ILE A 319 -13.69 -34.71 4.93
C ILE A 319 -14.49 -33.50 4.42
N THR A 320 -14.01 -32.87 3.35
CA THR A 320 -14.72 -31.78 2.68
C THR A 320 -15.89 -32.31 1.86
N ILE A 321 -16.92 -31.48 1.66
CA ILE A 321 -18.12 -31.86 0.89
C ILE A 321 -17.78 -32.23 -0.56
N GLU A 322 -16.78 -31.58 -1.16
CA GLU A 322 -16.30 -31.87 -2.51
C GLU A 322 -15.75 -33.31 -2.57
N LYS A 323 -14.93 -33.69 -1.59
CA LYS A 323 -14.39 -35.05 -1.49
C LYS A 323 -15.47 -36.10 -1.19
N MET A 324 -16.49 -35.74 -0.40
CA MET A 324 -17.66 -36.62 -0.21
C MET A 324 -18.39 -36.84 -1.53
N TYR A 325 -18.63 -35.76 -2.28
CA TYR A 325 -19.34 -35.79 -3.55
C TYR A 325 -18.62 -36.69 -4.55
N ASP A 326 -17.30 -36.51 -4.74
CA ASP A 326 -16.50 -37.30 -5.67
C ASP A 326 -16.51 -38.80 -5.32
N ASN A 327 -16.38 -39.13 -4.03
CA ASN A 327 -16.43 -40.51 -3.55
C ASN A 327 -17.80 -41.16 -3.83
N VAL A 328 -18.88 -40.46 -3.48
CA VAL A 328 -20.26 -40.96 -3.69
C VAL A 328 -20.55 -41.11 -5.17
N LEU A 329 -20.18 -40.13 -5.99
CA LEU A 329 -20.39 -40.14 -7.43
C LEU A 329 -19.64 -41.30 -8.10
N THR A 330 -18.40 -41.57 -7.67
CA THR A 330 -17.61 -42.70 -8.18
C THR A 330 -18.31 -44.02 -7.90
N VAL A 331 -18.68 -44.27 -6.64
CA VAL A 331 -19.39 -45.50 -6.23
C VAL A 331 -20.73 -45.63 -6.94
N TYR A 332 -21.49 -44.53 -7.02
CA TYR A 332 -22.79 -44.53 -7.71
C TYR A 332 -22.63 -44.91 -9.18
N ASN A 333 -21.68 -44.31 -9.90
CA ASN A 333 -21.44 -44.61 -11.31
C ASN A 333 -20.96 -46.06 -11.52
N GLU A 334 -20.10 -46.56 -10.63
CA GLU A 334 -19.49 -47.89 -10.77
C GLU A 334 -20.46 -49.02 -10.43
N TYR A 335 -21.25 -48.88 -9.37
CA TYR A 335 -22.05 -49.98 -8.83
C TYR A 335 -23.57 -49.83 -9.04
N PHE A 336 -24.08 -48.61 -9.24
CA PHE A 336 -25.52 -48.35 -9.14
C PHE A 336 -26.17 -47.66 -10.35
N LYS A 337 -25.41 -46.95 -11.20
CA LYS A 337 -25.96 -46.19 -12.34
C LYS A 337 -26.51 -47.07 -13.48
N SER A 338 -26.02 -48.31 -13.59
CA SER A 338 -26.36 -49.24 -14.68
C SER A 338 -27.13 -50.48 -14.20
N ALA A 339 -27.42 -50.56 -12.90
CA ALA A 339 -28.06 -51.70 -12.23
C ALA A 339 -29.58 -51.53 -12.13
#